data_AF-A0A9E4NNQ6-F1
#
_entry.id   AF-A0A9E4NNQ6-F1
#
_cell.length_a   1.000
_cell.length_b   1.000
_cell.length_c   1.000
_cell.angle_alpha   90.00
_cell.angle_beta   90.00
_cell.angle_gamma   90.00
#
_symmetry.space_group_name_H-M   'P 1'
#
loop_
_entity.id
_entity.type
_entity.pdbx_description
1 polymer ?
#
loop_
_entity_poly.entity_id
_entity_poly.type
_entity_poly.pdbx_seq_one_letter_code
_entity_poly.pdbx_strand_id
1 'polypeptide(L)'
;MAYQQQTLVAAKVSLLETSHQVIRVLIWKLTEDMHLLMNDEIMASIKYEAWVDDESVTFATSEAIEYQKAKGLLGNNLKLLHVVEADTPEEAMAVHHIKMGWEPYKPMGEPQLCPNDCGSYFYPEGSGVCPNCGKIS
;
A
#
# COMPACT_ATOMS: atom_id res chain seq x y z
N MET A 1 -60.87 -18.24 -25.51
CA MET A 1 -60.19 -18.39 -24.20
C MET A 1 -58.66 -18.45 -24.28
N ALA A 2 -58.01 -18.58 -25.45
CA ALA A 2 -56.54 -18.63 -25.56
C ALA A 2 -55.81 -17.26 -25.47
N TYR A 3 -56.49 -16.16 -25.79
CA TYR A 3 -55.89 -14.81 -25.89
C TYR A 3 -55.57 -14.19 -24.51
N GLN A 4 -56.37 -14.48 -23.49
CA GLN A 4 -56.11 -14.01 -22.10
C GLN A 4 -54.94 -14.73 -21.42
N GLN A 5 -54.65 -15.98 -21.80
CA GLN A 5 -53.52 -16.72 -21.25
C GLN A 5 -52.18 -16.23 -21.80
N GLN A 6 -52.12 -15.87 -23.08
CA GLN A 6 -50.90 -15.34 -23.71
C GLN A 6 -50.49 -13.96 -23.15
N THR A 7 -51.46 -13.10 -22.84
CA THR A 7 -51.21 -11.77 -22.25
C THR A 7 -50.69 -11.84 -20.81
N LEU A 8 -51.18 -12.78 -20.01
CA LEU A 8 -50.68 -13.02 -18.64
C LEU A 8 -49.25 -13.58 -18.62
N VAL A 9 -48.89 -14.43 -19.59
CA VAL A 9 -47.52 -14.95 -19.71
C VAL A 9 -46.54 -13.85 -20.12
N ALA A 10 -46.91 -13.02 -21.10
CA ALA A 10 -46.08 -11.89 -21.54
C ALA A 10 -45.84 -10.87 -20.41
N ALA A 11 -46.87 -10.55 -19.61
CA ALA A 11 -46.73 -9.65 -18.46
C ALA A 11 -45.81 -10.22 -17.36
N LYS A 12 -45.86 -11.54 -17.09
CA LYS A 12 -44.97 -12.20 -16.13
C LYS A 12 -43.51 -12.23 -16.60
N VAL A 13 -43.28 -12.46 -17.89
CA VAL A 13 -41.92 -12.44 -18.48
C VAL A 13 -41.33 -11.03 -18.43
N SER A 14 -42.12 -10.00 -18.75
CA SER A 14 -41.69 -8.59 -18.67
C SER A 14 -41.35 -8.15 -17.24
N LEU A 15 -42.11 -8.60 -16.23
CA LEU A 15 -41.83 -8.35 -14.81
C LEU A 15 -40.57 -9.08 -14.32
N LEU A 16 -40.28 -10.27 -14.82
CA LEU A 16 -39.06 -11.02 -14.52
C LEU A 16 -37.82 -10.38 -15.17
N GLU A 17 -37.94 -9.88 -16.40
CA GLU A 17 -36.85 -9.18 -17.10
C GLU A 17 -36.51 -7.84 -16.44
N THR A 18 -37.52 -7.07 -16.03
CA THR A 18 -37.31 -5.84 -15.25
C THR A 18 -36.70 -6.13 -13.88
N SER A 19 -37.13 -7.21 -13.22
CA SER A 19 -36.53 -7.65 -11.94
C SER A 19 -35.05 -8.04 -12.09
N HIS A 20 -34.68 -8.75 -13.17
CA HIS A 20 -33.28 -9.10 -13.44
C HIS A 20 -32.42 -7.88 -13.78
N GLN A 21 -32.96 -6.89 -14.49
CA GLN A 21 -32.21 -5.65 -14.76
C GLN A 21 -31.99 -4.83 -13.50
N VAL A 22 -33.00 -4.72 -12.63
CA VAL A 22 -32.87 -4.02 -11.34
C VAL A 22 -31.85 -4.72 -10.42
N ILE A 23 -31.88 -6.06 -10.34
CA ILE A 23 -30.90 -6.84 -9.56
C ILE A 23 -29.49 -6.64 -10.12
N ARG A 24 -29.30 -6.63 -11.44
CA ARG A 24 -27.97 -6.38 -12.04
C ARG A 24 -27.45 -4.99 -11.71
N VAL A 25 -28.28 -3.96 -11.75
CA VAL A 25 -27.88 -2.59 -11.40
C VAL A 25 -27.55 -2.48 -9.91
N LEU A 26 -28.32 -3.13 -9.03
CA LEU A 26 -28.04 -3.18 -7.59
C LEU A 26 -26.73 -3.93 -7.28
N ILE A 27 -26.49 -5.08 -7.91
CA ILE A 27 -25.23 -5.83 -7.76
C ILE A 27 -24.06 -4.97 -8.24
N TRP A 28 -24.17 -4.32 -9.40
CA TRP A 28 -23.11 -3.49 -9.95
C TRP A 28 -22.79 -2.29 -9.03
N LYS A 29 -23.82 -1.63 -8.52
CA LYS A 29 -23.67 -0.50 -7.58
C LYS A 29 -23.06 -0.95 -6.25
N LEU A 30 -23.49 -2.09 -5.71
CA LEU A 30 -22.89 -2.67 -4.49
C LEU A 30 -21.41 -3.06 -4.71
N THR A 31 -21.03 -3.55 -5.89
CA THR A 31 -19.62 -3.86 -6.20
C THR A 31 -18.76 -2.61 -6.38
N GLU A 32 -19.31 -1.53 -6.94
CA GLU A 32 -18.62 -0.25 -7.09
C GLU A 32 -18.43 0.43 -5.73
N ASP A 33 -19.48 0.43 -4.89
CA ASP A 33 -19.42 0.97 -3.52
C ASP A 33 -18.49 0.14 -2.62
N MET A 34 -18.43 -1.19 -2.78
CA MET A 34 -17.42 -2.03 -2.10
C MET A 34 -15.98 -1.71 -2.54
N HIS A 35 -15.76 -1.42 -3.83
CA HIS A 35 -14.43 -1.07 -4.33
C HIS A 35 -13.96 0.28 -3.80
N LEU A 36 -14.88 1.23 -3.63
CA LEU A 36 -14.59 2.54 -3.06
C LEU A 36 -14.36 2.48 -1.55
N LEU A 37 -15.07 1.62 -0.82
CA LEU A 37 -14.85 1.41 0.63
C LEU A 37 -13.57 0.62 0.96
N MET A 38 -12.97 -0.07 -0.02
CA MET A 38 -11.71 -0.80 0.16
C MET A 38 -10.45 0.01 -0.22
N ASN A 39 -10.60 1.28 -0.65
CA ASN A 39 -9.50 2.10 -1.15
C ASN A 39 -9.01 3.21 -0.20
N ASP A 40 -9.68 3.46 0.93
CA ASP A 40 -9.37 4.63 1.77
C ASP A 40 -8.30 4.41 2.85
N GLU A 41 -7.74 3.20 3.00
CA GLU A 41 -6.56 2.96 3.84
C GLU A 41 -5.54 2.01 3.18
N ILE A 42 -5.34 2.15 1.86
CA ILE A 42 -4.06 1.70 1.30
C ILE A 42 -3.03 2.69 1.86
N MET A 43 -2.41 2.31 2.98
CA MET A 43 -1.24 2.99 3.53
C MET A 43 -0.29 3.24 2.35
N ALA A 44 -0.21 4.50 1.91
CA ALA A 44 0.55 4.83 0.73
C ALA A 44 2.01 4.46 1.00
N SER A 45 2.55 3.51 0.23
CA SER A 45 3.92 3.04 0.39
C SER A 45 4.87 4.24 0.35
N ILE A 46 5.78 4.31 1.31
CA ILE A 46 6.73 5.41 1.43
C ILE A 46 7.85 5.20 0.42
N LYS A 47 8.22 6.29 -0.27
CA LYS A 47 9.32 6.29 -1.25
C LYS A 47 10.65 6.62 -0.57
N TYR A 48 11.60 5.70 -0.70
CA TYR A 48 12.99 5.82 -0.24
C TYR A 48 13.94 5.84 -1.44
N GLU A 49 14.99 6.65 -1.34
CA GLU A 49 15.96 6.83 -2.42
C GLU A 49 17.39 6.59 -1.91
N ALA A 50 18.15 5.80 -2.67
CA ALA A 50 19.57 5.58 -2.47
C ALA A 50 20.36 6.47 -3.43
N TRP A 51 21.20 7.34 -2.88
CA TRP A 51 22.08 8.22 -3.63
C TRP A 51 23.52 7.94 -3.25
N VAL A 52 24.43 8.04 -4.22
CA VAL A 52 25.88 7.98 -4.00
C VAL A 52 26.49 9.31 -4.39
N ASP A 53 27.46 9.77 -3.60
CA ASP A 53 28.35 10.87 -3.95
C ASP A 53 29.82 10.39 -3.88
N ASP A 54 30.75 11.34 -3.85
CA ASP A 54 32.18 11.04 -3.87
C ASP A 54 32.67 10.36 -2.57
N GLU A 55 31.89 10.43 -1.49
CA GLU A 55 32.32 9.97 -0.16
C GLU A 55 31.50 8.77 0.34
N SER A 56 30.19 8.74 0.07
CA SER A 56 29.29 7.79 0.73
C SER A 56 28.02 7.48 -0.06
N VAL A 57 27.29 6.48 0.44
CA VAL A 57 25.91 6.18 0.02
C VAL A 57 24.95 6.66 1.09
N THR A 58 23.98 7.47 0.69
CA THR A 58 22.90 7.96 1.53
C THR A 58 21.60 7.27 1.13
N PHE A 59 20.87 6.75 2.11
CA PHE A 59 19.55 6.15 1.91
C PHE A 59 18.56 6.76 2.90
N ALA A 60 17.51 7.41 2.38
CA ALA A 60 16.49 8.08 3.18
C ALA A 60 15.18 8.22 2.39
N THR A 61 14.12 8.73 3.01
CA THR A 61 12.88 9.08 2.31
C THR A 61 13.14 10.16 1.25
N SER A 62 12.34 10.21 0.18
CA SER A 62 12.46 11.26 -0.84
C SER A 62 12.43 12.66 -0.23
N GLU A 63 11.54 12.90 0.75
CA GLU A 63 11.46 14.17 1.47
C GLU A 63 12.76 14.51 2.21
N ALA A 64 13.36 13.54 2.91
CA ALA A 64 14.62 13.73 3.61
C ALA A 64 15.78 14.01 2.64
N ILE A 65 15.82 13.33 1.48
CA ILE A 65 16.82 13.58 0.44
C ILE A 65 16.66 15.00 -0.12
N GLU A 66 15.44 15.45 -0.43
CA GLU A 66 15.19 16.81 -0.92
C GLU A 66 15.64 17.86 0.11
N TYR A 67 15.31 17.64 1.38
CA TYR A 67 15.78 18.49 2.47
C TYR A 67 17.31 18.55 2.52
N GLN A 68 18.00 17.40 2.47
CA GLN A 68 19.45 17.34 2.52
C GLN A 68 20.12 18.01 1.31
N LYS A 69 19.55 17.83 0.10
CA LYS A 69 19.98 18.53 -1.12
C LYS A 69 19.85 20.05 -0.97
N ALA A 70 18.70 20.52 -0.49
CA ALA A 70 18.45 21.95 -0.30
C ALA A 70 19.38 22.60 0.74
N LYS A 71 19.91 21.79 1.67
CA LYS A 71 20.87 22.23 2.69
C LYS A 71 22.34 22.06 2.28
N GLY A 72 22.63 21.49 1.11
CA GLY A 72 23.99 21.20 0.68
C GLY A 72 24.70 20.18 1.58
N LEU A 73 23.95 19.27 2.20
CA LEU A 73 24.47 18.21 3.07
C LEU A 73 24.95 16.98 2.31
N LEU A 74 24.77 16.98 0.99
CA LEU A 74 25.15 15.91 0.09
C LEU A 74 26.23 16.43 -0.87
N GLY A 75 27.13 15.54 -1.32
CA GLY A 75 28.24 15.90 -2.19
C GLY A 75 27.83 16.46 -3.56
N ASN A 76 28.81 16.99 -4.31
CA ASN A 76 28.56 17.70 -5.57
C ASN A 76 28.25 16.75 -6.76
N ASN A 77 28.58 15.46 -6.65
CA ASN A 77 28.42 14.46 -7.72
C ASN A 77 27.36 13.40 -7.41
N LEU A 78 26.19 13.85 -6.96
CA LEU A 78 25.10 12.95 -6.59
C LEU A 78 24.57 12.15 -7.78
N LYS A 79 24.55 10.83 -7.62
CA LYS A 79 23.95 9.88 -8.55
C LYS A 79 22.91 9.03 -7.82
N LEU A 80 21.69 9.00 -8.36
CA LEU A 80 20.65 8.09 -7.89
C LEU A 80 21.05 6.65 -8.26
N LEU A 81 21.13 5.79 -7.25
CA LEU A 81 21.38 4.36 -7.42
C LEU A 81 20.07 3.62 -7.67
N HIS A 82 19.10 3.76 -6.77
CA HIS A 82 17.80 3.10 -6.86
C HIS A 82 16.77 3.74 -5.95
N VAL A 83 15.51 3.39 -6.20
CA VAL A 83 14.34 3.74 -5.38
C VAL A 83 13.76 2.46 -4.77
N VAL A 84 13.22 2.57 -3.56
CA VAL A 84 12.47 1.53 -2.87
C VAL A 84 11.13 2.12 -2.41
N GLU A 85 10.04 1.42 -2.69
CA GLU A 85 8.72 1.70 -2.12
C GLU A 85 8.45 0.64 -1.05
N ALA A 86 8.16 1.07 0.18
CA ALA A 86 7.95 0.18 1.32
C ALA A 86 7.07 0.86 2.36
N ASP A 87 6.36 0.05 3.15
CA ASP A 87 5.45 0.55 4.18
C ASP A 87 6.20 0.86 5.48
N THR A 88 7.34 0.19 5.70
CA THR A 88 8.20 0.39 6.87
C THR A 88 9.64 0.74 6.50
N PRO A 89 10.36 1.48 7.38
CA PRO A 89 11.80 1.69 7.23
C PRO A 89 12.60 0.39 7.19
N GLU A 90 12.20 -0.62 7.97
CA GLU A 90 12.87 -1.92 8.03
C GLU A 90 12.77 -2.68 6.70
N GLU A 91 11.60 -2.69 6.05
CA GLU A 91 11.43 -3.27 4.71
C GLU A 91 12.25 -2.51 3.66
N ALA A 92 12.23 -1.18 3.72
CA ALA A 92 13.01 -0.34 2.82
C ALA A 92 14.51 -0.66 2.92
N MET A 93 15.01 -0.79 4.15
CA MET A 93 16.41 -1.13 4.45
C MET A 93 16.78 -2.54 3.99
N ALA A 94 15.90 -3.52 4.20
CA ALA A 94 16.12 -4.89 3.75
C ALA A 94 16.31 -4.96 2.23
N VAL A 95 15.43 -4.29 1.47
CA VAL A 95 15.56 -4.20 0.00
C VAL A 95 16.80 -3.42 -0.42
N HIS A 96 17.14 -2.34 0.30
CA HIS A 96 18.36 -1.58 0.04
C HIS A 96 19.62 -2.44 0.19
N HIS A 97 19.74 -3.21 1.27
CA HIS A 97 20.88 -4.11 1.52
C HIS A 97 21.04 -5.15 0.39
N ILE A 98 19.93 -5.74 -0.07
CA ILE A 98 19.94 -6.69 -1.19
C ILE A 98 20.47 -6.01 -2.46
N LYS A 99 19.95 -4.83 -2.79
CA LYS A 99 20.34 -4.08 -4.00
C LYS A 99 21.81 -3.63 -3.96
N MET A 100 22.35 -3.36 -2.78
CA MET A 100 23.75 -2.99 -2.57
C MET A 100 24.70 -4.19 -2.52
N GLY A 101 24.18 -5.43 -2.46
CA GLY A 101 24.99 -6.63 -2.27
C GLY A 101 25.63 -6.70 -0.87
N TRP A 102 25.02 -6.07 0.12
CA TRP A 102 25.46 -6.09 1.52
C TRP A 102 24.89 -7.33 2.24
N GLU A 103 25.37 -7.55 3.47
CA GLU A 103 24.75 -8.55 4.34
C GLU A 103 23.28 -8.22 4.63
N PRO A 104 22.43 -9.22 4.92
CA PRO A 104 21.02 -8.98 5.24
C PRO A 104 20.86 -7.94 6.33
N TYR A 105 19.95 -6.99 6.11
CA TYR A 105 19.68 -5.94 7.09
C TYR A 105 19.19 -6.55 8.40
N LYS A 106 19.83 -6.16 9.51
CA LYS A 106 19.39 -6.46 10.86
C LYS A 106 18.88 -5.18 11.52
N PRO A 107 17.57 -5.05 11.77
CA PRO A 107 17.02 -3.91 12.48
C PRO A 107 17.63 -3.74 13.87
N MET A 108 17.60 -2.51 14.38
CA MET A 108 18.09 -2.20 15.71
C MET A 108 17.09 -2.70 16.77
N GLY A 109 17.60 -3.36 17.81
CA GLY A 109 16.79 -3.89 18.90
C GLY A 109 16.35 -5.34 18.71
N GLU A 110 15.47 -5.79 19.59
CA GLU A 110 14.87 -7.13 19.54
C GLU A 110 13.43 -7.03 19.01
N PRO A 111 13.01 -7.96 18.15
CA PRO A 111 11.65 -7.95 17.63
C PRO A 111 10.64 -8.21 18.77
N GLN A 112 9.58 -7.40 18.83
CA GLN A 112 8.48 -7.56 19.77
C GLN A 112 7.16 -7.76 19.02
N LEU A 113 6.22 -8.47 19.65
CA LEU A 113 4.86 -8.60 19.12
C LEU A 113 4.16 -7.24 19.16
N CYS A 114 3.45 -6.89 18.07
CA CYS A 114 2.69 -5.65 17.99
C CYS A 114 1.58 -5.62 19.07
N PRO A 115 1.44 -4.53 19.85
CA PRO A 115 0.44 -4.43 20.92
C PRO A 115 -1.00 -4.31 20.40
N ASN A 116 -1.20 -4.01 19.12
CA ASN A 116 -2.51 -3.95 18.48
C ASN A 116 -3.07 -5.33 18.09
N ASP A 117 -2.41 -6.42 18.50
CA ASP A 117 -2.83 -7.81 18.26
C ASP A 117 -3.01 -8.17 16.77
N CYS A 118 -2.24 -7.52 15.90
CA CYS A 118 -2.27 -7.78 14.45
C CYS A 118 -1.44 -9.02 14.02
N GLY A 119 -0.79 -9.70 14.97
CA GLY A 119 0.05 -10.88 14.74
C GLY A 119 1.46 -10.59 14.18
N SER A 120 1.76 -9.35 13.79
CA SER A 120 3.09 -8.98 13.28
C SER A 120 4.08 -8.64 14.40
N TYR A 121 5.37 -8.82 14.08
CA TYR A 121 6.47 -8.30 14.88
C TYR A 121 6.90 -6.92 14.40
N PHE A 122 7.40 -6.09 15.31
CA PHE A 122 8.00 -4.80 15.03
C PHE A 122 9.23 -4.57 15.91
N TYR A 123 10.00 -3.52 15.63
CA TYR A 123 11.24 -3.20 16.33
C TYR A 123 11.09 -1.88 17.09
N PRO A 124 10.78 -1.91 18.40
CA PRO A 124 10.49 -0.70 19.18
C PRO A 124 11.72 0.19 19.38
N GLU A 125 12.91 -0.39 19.50
CA GLU A 125 14.15 0.38 19.57
C GLU A 125 14.57 0.93 18.20
N GLY A 126 14.08 0.34 17.12
CA GLY A 126 14.28 0.78 15.74
C GLY A 126 13.29 1.88 15.33
N SER A 127 12.52 1.65 14.26
CA SER A 127 11.52 2.61 13.80
C SER A 127 10.31 2.73 14.73
N GLY A 128 10.01 1.70 15.53
CA GLY A 128 8.74 1.57 16.25
C GLY A 128 7.53 1.53 15.31
N VAL A 129 7.70 1.12 14.06
CA VAL A 129 6.63 1.00 13.05
C VAL A 129 6.33 -0.47 12.82
N CYS A 130 5.07 -0.86 13.05
CA CYS A 130 4.54 -2.17 12.69
C CYS A 130 4.17 -2.19 11.20
N PRO A 131 4.53 -3.24 10.44
CA PRO A 131 4.18 -3.35 9.02
C PRO A 131 2.67 -3.39 8.75
N ASN A 132 1.87 -3.85 9.73
CA ASN A 132 0.42 -3.94 9.55
C ASN A 132 -0.35 -2.78 10.19
N CYS A 133 0.23 -2.09 11.17
CA CYS A 133 -0.48 -1.07 11.96
C CYS A 133 0.13 0.33 11.86
N GLY A 134 1.26 0.49 11.19
CA GLY A 134 2.01 1.73 11.20
C GLY A 134 2.67 2.01 12.55
N LYS A 135 2.79 3.29 12.90
CA LYS A 135 3.52 3.74 14.09
C LYS A 135 2.85 3.24 15.38
N ILE A 136 3.63 2.56 16.21
CA ILE A 136 3.23 2.13 17.55
C ILE A 136 3.72 3.19 18.55
N SER A 137 2.81 3.74 19.36
CA SER A 137 3.06 4.80 20.37
C SER A 137 2.96 4.27 21.80
#